data_AF-A0A970FRM7-F1
#
_entry.id   AF-A0A970FRM7-F1
#
_cell.length_a   1.000
_cell.length_b   1.000
_cell.length_c   1.000
_cell.angle_alpha   90.00
_cell.angle_beta   90.00
_cell.angle_gamma   90.00
#
_symmetry.space_group_name_H-M   'P 1'
#
loop_
_entity.id
_entity.type
_entity.pdbx_description
1 polymer ?
#
loop_
_entity_poly.entity_id
_entity_poly.type
_entity_poly.pdbx_seq_one_letter_code
_entity_poly.pdbx_strand_id
1 'polypeptide(L)'
;MDIIFADPAVCDRVVASGAINAQNISHLYDVPSEGVQIIPYKAVYAIKITMPRKVISGDILDDDIYGCQQHLPLADLQVFSEEERE
;
A
#
# COMPACT_ATOMS: atom_id res chain seq x y z
N MET A 1 4.61 -4.69 -2.00
CA MET A 1 3.42 -4.45 -2.83
C MET A 1 3.64 -3.21 -3.68
N ASP A 2 3.08 -3.16 -4.89
CA ASP A 2 3.20 -2.02 -5.80
C ASP A 2 1.81 -1.68 -6.35
N ILE A 3 1.45 -0.40 -6.32
CA ILE A 3 0.21 0.13 -6.87
C ILE A 3 0.57 0.86 -8.15
N ILE A 4 0.05 0.43 -9.29
CA ILE A 4 0.34 1.01 -10.60
C ILE A 4 -0.94 1.67 -11.12
N PHE A 5 -0.81 2.90 -11.59
CA PHE A 5 -1.93 3.70 -12.09
C PHE A 5 -1.88 3.76 -13.62
N ALA A 6 -3.05 3.66 -14.24
CA ALA A 6 -3.20 3.85 -15.69
C ALA A 6 -3.08 5.34 -16.09
N ASP A 7 -3.43 6.24 -15.18
CA ASP A 7 -3.42 7.69 -15.41
C ASP A 7 -2.42 8.37 -14.44
N PRO A 8 -1.41 9.10 -14.96
CA PRO A 8 -0.49 9.87 -14.13
C PRO A 8 -1.18 10.90 -13.24
N ALA A 9 -2.26 11.53 -13.70
CA ALA A 9 -2.98 12.52 -12.90
C ALA A 9 -3.66 11.88 -11.68
N VAL A 10 -4.16 10.65 -11.83
CA VAL A 10 -4.70 9.87 -10.71
C VAL A 10 -3.58 9.49 -9.74
N CYS A 11 -2.42 9.05 -10.25
CA CYS A 11 -1.26 8.77 -9.40
C CYS A 11 -0.86 10.00 -8.57
N ASP A 12 -0.73 11.17 -9.20
CA ASP A 12 -0.33 12.40 -8.52
C ASP A 12 -1.37 12.82 -7.47
N ARG A 13 -2.67 12.68 -7.76
CA ARG A 13 -3.75 12.93 -6.78
C ARG A 13 -3.67 12.00 -5.58
N VAL A 14 -3.45 10.70 -5.78
CA VAL A 14 -3.35 9.72 -4.69
C VAL A 14 -2.10 9.96 -3.84
N VAL A 15 -0.98 10.33 -4.47
CA VAL A 15 0.24 10.75 -3.73
C VAL A 15 -0.05 12.01 -2.91
N ALA A 16 -0.74 12.99 -3.49
CA ALA A 16 -1.06 14.26 -2.84
C ALA A 16 -2.05 14.12 -1.68
N SER A 17 -2.97 13.14 -1.73
CA SER A 17 -3.94 12.93 -0.64
C SER A 17 -3.27 12.49 0.67
N GLY A 18 -2.06 11.93 0.61
CA GLY A 18 -1.34 11.44 1.77
C GLY A 18 -2.01 10.25 2.46
N ALA A 19 -3.08 9.68 1.87
CA ALA A 19 -3.81 8.55 2.43
C ALA A 19 -2.96 7.28 2.46
N ILE A 20 -2.06 7.12 1.51
CA ILE A 20 -1.07 6.04 1.50
C ILE A 20 0.15 6.50 2.29
N ASN A 21 0.11 6.29 3.61
CA ASN A 21 1.18 6.62 4.54
C ASN A 21 1.52 5.42 5.46
N ALA A 22 2.64 5.52 6.17
CA ALA A 22 3.13 4.43 7.01
C ALA A 22 2.14 4.02 8.12
N GLN A 23 1.41 4.97 8.71
CA GLN A 23 0.44 4.71 9.77
C GLN A 23 -0.78 3.93 9.27
N ASN A 24 -1.35 4.35 8.14
CA ASN A 24 -2.51 3.68 7.56
C ASN A 24 -2.16 2.26 7.08
N ILE A 25 -1.00 2.08 6.44
CA ILE A 25 -0.51 0.75 6.04
C ILE A 25 -0.18 -0.11 7.27
N SER A 26 0.46 0.46 8.30
CA SER A 26 0.72 -0.24 9.56
C SER A 26 -0.55 -0.78 10.20
N HIS A 27 -1.62 0.02 10.24
CA HIS A 27 -2.91 -0.41 10.76
C HIS A 27 -3.54 -1.51 9.91
N LEU A 28 -3.52 -1.33 8.59
CA LEU A 28 -4.21 -2.23 7.65
C LEU A 28 -3.59 -3.64 7.60
N TYR A 29 -2.27 -3.74 7.75
CA TYR A 29 -1.54 -5.00 7.72
C TYR A 29 -1.11 -5.49 9.11
N ASP A 30 -1.38 -4.73 10.17
CA ASP A 30 -1.00 -5.01 11.55
C ASP A 30 0.52 -5.29 11.67
N VAL A 31 1.32 -4.31 11.23
CA VAL A 31 2.79 -4.32 11.25
C VAL A 31 3.34 -3.02 11.86
N PRO A 32 4.56 -3.01 12.43
CA PRO A 32 5.15 -1.77 12.96
C PRO A 32 5.37 -0.72 11.88
N SER A 33 4.95 0.53 12.13
CA SER A 33 5.04 1.63 11.18
C SER A 33 6.48 2.00 10.80
N GLU A 34 7.45 1.74 11.68
CA GLU A 34 8.87 2.00 11.47
C GLU A 34 9.45 1.11 10.36
N GLY A 35 8.84 -0.06 10.14
CA GLY A 35 9.21 -0.98 9.07
C GLY A 35 8.51 -0.70 7.74
N VAL A 36 7.57 0.25 7.70
CA VAL A 36 6.80 0.57 6.50
C VAL A 36 7.46 1.73 5.74
N GLN A 37 7.72 1.53 4.45
CA GLN A 37 8.20 2.60 3.57
C GLN A 37 7.26 2.77 2.39
N ILE A 38 6.90 4.02 2.13
CA ILE A 38 6.08 4.44 0.99
C ILE A 38 6.98 5.21 0.03
N ILE A 39 7.09 4.73 -1.20
CA ILE A 39 8.00 5.27 -2.21
C ILE A 39 7.18 5.61 -3.46
N PRO A 40 6.83 6.89 -3.67
CA PRO A 40 6.26 7.33 -4.93
C PRO A 40 7.29 7.20 -6.07
N TYR A 41 6.91 6.51 -7.15
CA TYR A 41 7.74 6.28 -8.31
C TYR A 41 7.09 6.87 -9.57
N LYS A 42 7.31 8.16 -9.77
CA LYS A 42 6.65 8.96 -10.83
C LYS A 42 6.92 8.45 -12.25
N ALA A 43 8.10 7.88 -12.51
CA ALA A 43 8.49 7.45 -13.85
C ALA A 43 7.59 6.36 -14.44
N VAL A 44 6.91 5.57 -13.59
CA VAL A 44 5.98 4.51 -14.02
C VAL A 44 4.58 4.67 -13.41
N TYR A 45 4.28 5.87 -12.90
CA TYR A 45 3.00 6.18 -12.25
C TYR A 45 2.64 5.13 -11.20
N ALA A 46 3.54 4.90 -10.25
CA ALA A 46 3.38 3.87 -9.24
C ALA A 46 3.73 4.35 -7.85
N ILE A 47 3.18 3.65 -6.85
CA ILE A 47 3.54 3.79 -5.44
C ILE A 47 4.01 2.42 -4.97
N LYS A 48 5.28 2.35 -4.54
CA LYS A 48 5.85 1.15 -3.94
C LYS A 48 5.66 1.20 -2.43
N ILE A 49 5.20 0.08 -1.88
CA ILE A 49 5.02 -0.12 -0.44
C ILE A 49 5.89 -1.30 -0.01
N THR A 50 6.81 -1.04 0.91
CA THR A 50 7.59 -2.07 1.60
C THR A 50 7.17 -2.11 3.07
N MET A 51 7.11 -3.31 3.64
CA MET A 51 6.75 -3.55 5.04
C MET A 51 7.36 -4.87 5.49
N PRO A 52 7.60 -5.07 6.80
CA PRO A 52 8.12 -6.33 7.31
C PRO A 52 7.08 -7.44 7.13
N ARG A 53 7.55 -8.67 6.89
CA ARG A 53 6.68 -9.85 6.97
C ARG A 53 6.47 -10.23 8.44
N LYS A 54 5.25 -10.65 8.79
CA LYS A 54 4.95 -11.22 10.12
C LYS A 54 5.62 -12.58 10.32
N VAL A 55 5.63 -13.38 9.26
CA VAL A 55 6.21 -14.72 9.21
C VAL A 55 7.19 -14.79 8.04
N ILE A 56 8.35 -15.41 8.27
CA ILE A 56 9.36 -15.58 7.22
C ILE A 56 8.81 -16.46 6.09
N SER A 57 9.27 -16.22 4.86
CA SER A 57 8.77 -16.98 3.71
C SER A 57 9.09 -18.47 3.84
N GLY A 58 8.08 -19.31 3.64
CA GLY A 58 8.21 -20.78 3.69
C GLY A 58 8.24 -21.38 5.09
N ASP A 59 7.97 -20.60 6.13
CA ASP A 59 7.68 -21.13 7.46
C ASP A 59 6.36 -21.92 7.46
N ILE A 60 6.17 -22.79 8.45
CA ILE A 60 4.91 -23.53 8.62
C ILE A 60 3.71 -22.61 8.92
N LEU A 61 3.97 -21.43 9.48
CA LEU A 61 2.96 -20.41 9.76
C LEU A 61 2.79 -19.39 8.62
N ASP A 62 3.52 -19.52 7.51
CA ASP A 62 3.44 -18.60 6.38
C ASP A 62 2.18 -18.88 5.56
N ASP A 63 1.15 -18.07 5.79
CA ASP A 63 -0.14 -18.17 5.11
C ASP A 63 -0.15 -17.47 3.74
N ASP A 64 0.84 -16.65 3.42
CA ASP A 64 1.00 -15.94 2.14
C ASP A 64 2.39 -16.15 1.52
N ILE A 65 2.72 -17.41 1.24
CA ILE A 65 4.02 -17.80 0.68
C ILE A 65 4.32 -17.16 -0.68
N TYR A 66 3.28 -16.96 -1.50
CA TYR A 66 3.41 -16.31 -2.81
C TYR A 66 3.40 -14.77 -2.72
N GLY A 67 3.06 -14.19 -1.57
CA GLY A 67 2.94 -12.74 -1.41
C GLY A 67 1.77 -12.12 -2.18
N CYS A 68 0.77 -12.92 -2.52
CA CYS A 68 -0.32 -12.53 -3.41
C CYS A 68 -1.56 -12.05 -2.65
N GLN A 69 -1.63 -12.23 -1.32
CA GLN A 69 -2.83 -11.87 -0.56
C GLN A 69 -2.83 -10.42 -0.09
N GLN A 70 -1.69 -9.73 -0.23
CA GLN A 70 -1.52 -8.36 0.25
C GLN A 70 -2.41 -7.34 -0.46
N HIS A 71 -2.96 -7.62 -1.64
CA HIS A 71 -3.78 -6.64 -2.38
C HIS A 71 -5.19 -6.44 -1.78
N LEU A 72 -5.75 -7.44 -1.09
CA LEU A 72 -7.12 -7.38 -0.58
C LEU A 72 -7.29 -6.33 0.52
N PRO A 73 -6.46 -6.31 1.59
CA PRO A 73 -6.60 -5.28 2.62
C PRO A 73 -6.49 -3.88 2.05
N LEU A 74 -5.62 -3.65 1.05
CA LEU A 74 -5.45 -2.35 0.43
C LEU A 74 -6.75 -1.79 -0.21
N ALA A 75 -7.66 -2.66 -0.64
CA ALA A 75 -8.93 -2.24 -1.23
C ALA A 75 -9.84 -1.50 -0.23
N ASP A 76 -9.65 -1.70 1.08
CA ASP A 76 -10.41 -1.03 2.13
C ASP A 76 -9.85 0.38 2.45
N LEU A 77 -8.72 0.78 1.85
CA LEU A 77 -8.11 2.08 2.09
C LEU A 77 -8.83 3.18 1.31
N GLN A 78 -9.50 4.08 2.03
CA GLN A 78 -10.11 5.27 1.45
C GLN A 78 -9.04 6.33 1.15
N VAL A 79 -8.93 6.73 -0.12
CA VAL A 79 -7.91 7.70 -0.60
C VAL A 79 -8.43 9.12 -0.85
N PHE A 80 -9.75 9.30 -0.90
CA PHE A 80 -10.44 10.58 -1.05
C PHE A 80 -11.61 10.64 -0.07
N SER A 81 -11.89 11.81 0.49
CA SER A 81 -13.13 12.01 1.26
C SER A 81 -14.36 11.89 0.34
N GLU A 82 -15.55 11.68 0.91
CA GLU A 82 -16.78 11.61 0.12
C GLU A 82 -17.08 12.91 -0.63
N GLU A 83 -16.60 14.05 -0.11
CA GLU A 83 -16.78 15.39 -0.65
C GLU A 83 -15.87 15.67 -1.87
N GLU A 84 -14.80 14.90 -2.05
CA GLU A 84 -13.81 15.06 -3.13
C GLU A 84 -14.04 14.10 -4.32
N ARG A 85 -15.21 13.44 -4.38
CA ARG A 85 -15.57 12.47 -5.42
C ARG A 85 -16.17 13.08 -6.70
N GLU A 86 -16.44 14.37 -6.73
CA GLU A 86 -16.91 15.14 -7.90
C GLU A 86 -15.76 15.78 -8.69
#